data_AF-A0A928PUZ9-F1
#
_entry.id   AF-A0A928PUZ9-F1
#
_cell.length_a   1.000
_cell.length_b   1.000
_cell.length_c   1.000
_cell.angle_alpha   90.00
_cell.angle_beta   90.00
_cell.angle_gamma   90.00
#
_symmetry.space_group_name_H-M   'P 1'
#
loop_
_entity.id
_entity.type
_entity.pdbx_description
1 polymer ?
#
loop_
_entity_poly.entity_id
_entity_poly.type
_entity_poly.pdbx_seq_one_letter_code
_entity_poly.pdbx_strand_id
1 'polypeptide(L)'
;MTVQNPSVDADGEQSPQICINSITFDNTEIKTQAKKERLRLLGSQLTQQSSKNFLPTVNLEELFDEVYRDKPAIVENLIYPGTYILAGAPKVGKSFFVAQLAYHIATGQKLWDYEVKQSTVLYLALEDDHRRLQKRMCRMFGVDGTANLHFAITSKKLGEGLEDQLEEFIDKHPNTRIIIIDTLQKIRQGGNDTYSYANDYECVGNLKKFADQKEICLLIVHHTRKQQASDKFDMISGTTGILGCADGAFILQKEKRTDSTATLDIVGRDQCDQKLYLVRNQEKLFWDLDHAETELWKSPPDPIVLKIADFITNENPKWSGTASELVEILKLDIPPNIVTKKLNIVATNLENDFGIRYESNRIHDGRRINFELISSEA
;
A
#
# COMPACT_ATOMS: atom_id res chain seq x y z
N MET A 1 37.56 62.71 51.71
CA MET A 1 36.94 64.03 51.94
C MET A 1 35.53 63.78 52.50
N THR A 2 34.95 64.82 53.11
CA THR A 2 33.53 65.02 53.48
C THR A 2 32.53 64.60 52.37
N VAL A 3 31.23 64.27 52.54
CA VAL A 3 30.24 64.18 53.67
C VAL A 3 28.97 63.46 53.07
N GLN A 4 27.95 62.89 53.74
CA GLN A 4 27.37 62.95 55.11
C GLN A 4 26.79 61.56 55.54
N ASN A 5 25.89 61.54 56.53
CA ASN A 5 24.92 60.47 56.88
C ASN A 5 23.51 61.13 57.02
N PRO A 6 22.36 60.41 56.93
CA PRO A 6 21.74 59.77 58.12
C PRO A 6 21.11 58.39 57.82
N SER A 7 20.94 57.40 58.73
CA SER A 7 20.72 57.30 60.20
C SER A 7 19.26 57.34 60.69
N VAL A 8 18.70 56.16 61.00
CA VAL A 8 17.72 55.79 62.06
C VAL A 8 17.99 54.27 62.28
N ASP A 9 18.61 53.79 63.37
CA ASP A 9 18.09 53.58 64.75
C ASP A 9 16.94 52.52 64.82
N ALA A 10 16.92 51.52 65.71
CA ALA A 10 17.92 51.06 66.70
C ALA A 10 17.68 49.59 67.11
N ASP A 11 18.70 49.02 67.77
CA ASP A 11 18.77 47.91 68.75
C ASP A 11 17.58 46.95 69.03
N GLY A 12 17.91 45.67 69.24
CA GLY A 12 16.97 44.67 69.76
C GLY A 12 17.48 43.22 69.69
N GLU A 13 18.43 42.84 70.56
CA GLU A 13 18.98 41.48 70.59
C GLU A 13 17.96 40.41 70.99
N GLN A 14 17.92 39.27 70.27
CA GLN A 14 18.04 37.97 70.93
C GLN A 14 18.46 36.83 69.97
N SER A 15 19.34 35.98 70.49
CA SER A 15 19.74 34.66 70.01
C SER A 15 19.84 33.76 71.26
N PRO A 16 19.85 32.40 71.18
CA PRO A 16 20.17 31.57 70.02
C PRO A 16 19.27 30.31 69.84
N GLN A 17 19.74 29.38 69.00
CA GLN A 17 19.50 27.92 68.95
C GLN A 17 18.41 27.32 68.03
N ILE A 18 18.94 26.74 66.93
CA ILE A 18 18.71 25.35 66.45
C ILE A 18 17.26 24.91 66.17
N CYS A 19 16.95 24.77 64.87
CA CYS A 19 16.66 23.43 64.31
C CYS A 19 16.75 23.41 62.77
N ILE A 20 17.16 22.28 62.20
CA ILE A 20 17.07 22.02 60.75
C ILE A 20 15.62 21.65 60.44
N ASN A 21 15.02 22.21 59.40
CA ASN A 21 13.81 21.66 58.81
C ASN A 21 13.76 21.90 57.30
N SER A 22 13.24 20.90 56.57
CA SER A 22 13.18 20.86 55.11
C SER A 22 12.07 21.74 54.56
N ILE A 23 12.38 22.56 53.53
CA ILE A 23 11.35 23.13 52.65
C ILE A 23 11.13 22.15 51.51
N THR A 24 10.02 21.39 51.59
CA THR A 24 9.51 20.58 50.48
C THR A 24 8.91 21.50 49.42
N PHE A 25 9.58 21.65 48.27
CA PHE A 25 8.93 22.23 47.09
C PHE A 25 7.82 21.29 46.60
N ASP A 26 6.63 21.85 46.38
CA ASP A 26 5.43 21.03 46.21
C ASP A 26 5.34 20.43 44.80
N ASN A 27 5.54 19.11 44.74
CA ASN A 27 5.48 18.32 43.52
C ASN A 27 4.09 18.33 42.83
N THR A 28 3.06 18.90 43.46
CA THR A 28 1.70 19.01 42.88
C THR A 28 1.56 20.16 41.87
N GLU A 29 2.26 21.29 42.05
CA GLU A 29 2.10 22.47 41.18
C GLU A 29 2.68 22.23 39.79
N ILE A 30 3.91 21.70 39.71
CA ILE A 30 4.59 21.36 38.44
C ILE A 30 3.77 20.35 37.63
N LYS A 31 3.24 19.31 38.30
CA LYS A 31 2.34 18.32 37.67
C LYS A 31 1.03 18.96 37.18
N THR A 32 0.54 20.00 37.87
CA THR A 32 -0.67 20.73 37.49
C THR A 32 -0.44 21.67 36.30
N GLN A 33 0.72 22.33 36.20
CA GLN A 33 1.11 23.11 35.02
C GLN A 33 1.27 22.21 33.79
N ALA A 34 2.08 21.15 33.85
CA ALA A 34 2.27 20.22 32.74
C ALA A 34 0.95 19.58 32.27
N LYS A 35 0.03 19.25 33.19
CA LYS A 35 -1.31 18.77 32.84
C LYS A 35 -2.17 19.83 32.17
N LYS A 36 -2.10 21.10 32.59
CA LYS A 36 -2.80 22.23 31.94
C LYS A 36 -2.24 22.53 30.55
N GLU A 37 -0.93 22.47 30.35
CA GLU A 37 -0.32 22.65 29.04
C GLU A 37 -0.67 21.51 28.09
N ARG A 38 -0.61 20.25 28.55
CA ARG A 38 -1.04 19.10 27.76
C ARG A 38 -2.54 19.17 27.39
N LEU A 39 -3.40 19.67 28.28
CA LEU A 39 -4.81 19.95 27.95
C LEU A 39 -4.96 21.09 26.94
N ARG A 40 -4.15 22.15 27.02
CA ARG A 40 -4.16 23.26 26.04
C ARG A 40 -3.67 22.81 24.67
N LEU A 41 -2.62 21.98 24.60
CA LEU A 41 -2.13 21.38 23.36
C LEU A 41 -3.21 20.51 22.71
N LEU A 42 -3.80 19.57 23.46
CA LEU A 42 -4.90 18.73 22.97
C LEU A 42 -6.11 19.56 22.53
N GLY A 43 -6.46 20.59 23.31
CA GLY A 43 -7.53 21.54 22.98
C GLY A 43 -7.23 22.34 21.71
N SER A 44 -5.98 22.77 21.50
CA SER A 44 -5.58 23.49 20.29
C SER A 44 -5.56 22.61 19.05
N GLN A 45 -5.16 21.34 19.18
CA GLN A 45 -5.23 20.34 18.10
C GLN A 45 -6.70 20.09 17.70
N LEU A 46 -7.58 19.82 18.67
CA LEU A 46 -9.02 19.66 18.43
C LEU A 46 -9.66 20.93 17.84
N THR A 47 -9.23 22.13 18.27
CA THR A 47 -9.76 23.40 17.74
C THR A 47 -9.27 23.65 16.30
N GLN A 48 -8.02 23.32 15.97
CA GLN A 48 -7.51 23.43 14.60
C GLN A 48 -8.22 22.44 13.67
N GLN A 49 -8.40 21.18 14.10
CA GLN A 49 -9.18 20.16 13.38
C GLN A 49 -10.64 20.58 13.14
N SER A 50 -11.20 21.48 13.95
CA SER A 50 -12.58 21.99 13.75
C SER A 50 -12.70 23.04 12.64
N SER A 51 -11.58 23.56 12.10
CA SER A 51 -11.63 24.54 11.02
C SER A 51 -11.90 23.88 9.66
N LYS A 52 -12.85 24.44 8.89
CA LYS A 52 -13.32 23.85 7.61
C LYS A 52 -12.22 23.73 6.53
N ASN A 53 -11.12 24.46 6.70
CA ASN A 53 -9.96 24.46 5.81
C ASN A 53 -8.71 23.85 6.49
N PHE A 54 -8.88 23.04 7.54
CA PHE A 54 -7.77 22.34 8.19
C PHE A 54 -7.13 21.37 7.21
N LEU A 55 -5.86 21.62 6.87
CA LEU A 55 -5.02 20.66 6.17
C LEU A 55 -4.32 19.81 7.24
N PRO A 56 -4.69 18.53 7.44
CA PRO A 56 -3.91 17.64 8.28
C PRO A 56 -2.50 17.50 7.68
N THR A 57 -1.49 17.73 8.51
CA THR A 57 -0.08 17.55 8.16
C THR A 57 0.61 16.72 9.23
N VAL A 58 1.56 15.91 8.80
CA VAL A 58 2.42 15.07 9.63
C VAL A 58 3.85 15.50 9.33
N ASN A 59 4.65 15.79 10.36
CA ASN A 59 6.04 16.20 10.16
C ASN A 59 6.96 14.98 10.02
N LEU A 60 8.19 15.18 9.53
CA LEU A 60 9.11 14.07 9.23
C LEU A 60 9.50 13.22 10.47
N GLU A 61 9.50 13.81 11.67
CA GLU A 61 9.71 13.03 12.90
C GLU A 61 8.49 12.18 13.24
N GLU A 62 7.28 12.71 13.12
CA GLU A 62 6.01 11.97 13.32
C GLU A 62 5.85 10.84 12.29
N LEU A 63 6.20 11.09 11.02
CA LEU A 63 6.13 10.12 9.92
C LEU A 63 7.01 8.89 10.17
N PHE A 64 8.20 9.07 10.75
CA PHE A 64 9.07 7.95 11.15
C PHE A 64 8.70 7.33 12.51
N ASP A 65 7.79 7.96 13.26
CA ASP A 65 7.36 7.54 14.59
C ASP A 65 6.10 6.63 14.57
N GLU A 66 5.36 6.64 13.46
CA GLU A 66 4.27 5.70 13.13
C GLU A 66 4.80 4.47 12.38
N VAL A 67 3.97 3.41 12.30
CA VAL A 67 4.27 2.18 11.55
C VAL A 67 3.26 2.04 10.43
N TYR A 68 3.70 2.23 9.19
CA TYR A 68 2.90 1.95 8.00
C TYR A 68 3.23 0.52 7.53
N ARG A 69 2.22 -0.36 7.52
CA ARG A 69 2.36 -1.71 6.95
C ARG A 69 2.08 -1.65 5.46
N ASP A 70 2.91 -2.29 4.65
CA ASP A 70 2.66 -2.35 3.21
C ASP A 70 1.42 -3.18 2.89
N LYS A 71 0.77 -2.84 1.78
CA LYS A 71 -0.40 -3.58 1.30
C LYS A 71 0.08 -4.89 0.67
N PRO A 72 -0.30 -6.07 1.21
CA PRO A 72 0.26 -7.35 0.76
C PRO A 72 -0.07 -7.62 -0.70
N ALA A 73 0.87 -8.23 -1.42
CA ALA A 73 0.69 -8.51 -2.84
C ALA A 73 -0.50 -9.46 -3.10
N ILE A 74 -1.04 -9.35 -4.31
CA ILE A 74 -2.06 -10.23 -4.86
C ILE A 74 -1.38 -11.24 -5.80
N VAL A 75 -0.41 -10.76 -6.57
CA VAL A 75 0.59 -11.56 -7.29
C VAL A 75 1.96 -10.97 -6.98
N GLU A 76 2.84 -11.76 -6.37
CA GLU A 76 4.12 -11.26 -5.86
C GLU A 76 4.97 -10.63 -6.96
N ASN A 77 5.55 -9.45 -6.68
CA ASN A 77 6.36 -8.65 -7.62
C ASN A 77 5.63 -8.19 -8.91
N LEU A 78 4.30 -8.35 -8.99
CA LEU A 78 3.52 -8.07 -10.21
C LEU A 78 2.24 -7.26 -9.97
N ILE A 79 1.49 -7.51 -8.88
CA ILE A 79 0.25 -6.80 -8.56
C ILE A 79 0.09 -6.61 -7.05
N TYR A 80 -0.02 -5.34 -6.65
CA TYR A 80 -0.37 -4.90 -5.31
C TYR A 80 -1.75 -4.21 -5.31
N PRO A 81 -2.39 -3.97 -4.15
CA PRO A 81 -3.59 -3.14 -4.08
C PRO A 81 -3.33 -1.69 -4.54
N GLY A 82 -4.19 -1.16 -5.41
CA GLY A 82 -3.96 0.08 -6.16
C GLY A 82 -4.66 0.05 -7.53
N THR A 83 -4.46 1.06 -8.38
CA THR A 83 -5.09 1.14 -9.70
C THR A 83 -4.10 0.86 -10.82
N TYR A 84 -4.41 -0.15 -11.65
CA TYR A 84 -3.57 -0.63 -12.74
C TYR A 84 -4.29 -0.53 -14.08
N ILE A 85 -3.57 -0.12 -15.12
CA ILE A 85 -4.13 -0.02 -16.49
C ILE A 85 -3.51 -1.09 -17.38
N LEU A 86 -4.33 -1.99 -17.94
CA LEU A 86 -3.91 -2.89 -19.02
C LEU A 86 -4.18 -2.23 -20.39
N ALA A 87 -3.17 -1.56 -20.90
CA ALA A 87 -3.14 -0.93 -22.22
C ALA A 87 -2.73 -1.93 -23.32
N GLY A 88 -3.00 -1.55 -24.57
CA GLY A 88 -2.62 -2.32 -25.76
C GLY A 88 -3.70 -2.29 -26.84
N ALA A 89 -3.32 -2.70 -28.05
CA ALA A 89 -4.18 -2.58 -29.23
C ALA A 89 -5.45 -3.46 -29.14
N PRO A 90 -6.53 -3.14 -29.88
CA PRO A 90 -7.70 -4.01 -30.00
C PRO A 90 -7.31 -5.38 -30.53
N LYS A 91 -7.80 -6.44 -29.87
CA LYS A 91 -7.56 -7.86 -30.18
C LYS A 91 -6.10 -8.35 -30.02
N VAL A 92 -5.23 -7.61 -29.31
CA VAL A 92 -3.84 -8.04 -29.05
C VAL A 92 -3.73 -9.26 -28.12
N GLY A 93 -4.66 -9.42 -27.18
CA GLY A 93 -4.68 -10.54 -26.22
C GLY A 93 -5.15 -10.22 -24.80
N LYS A 94 -5.44 -8.94 -24.49
CA LYS A 94 -5.76 -8.43 -23.15
C LYS A 94 -6.82 -9.26 -22.39
N SER A 95 -7.98 -9.50 -23.00
CA SER A 95 -9.09 -10.28 -22.42
C SER A 95 -8.80 -11.77 -22.20
N PHE A 96 -7.65 -12.27 -22.65
CA PHE A 96 -7.13 -13.59 -22.28
C PHE A 96 -6.11 -13.49 -21.14
N PHE A 97 -5.25 -12.47 -21.15
CA PHE A 97 -4.32 -12.20 -20.05
C PHE A 97 -5.08 -11.94 -18.73
N VAL A 98 -6.11 -11.08 -18.74
CA VAL A 98 -6.90 -10.82 -17.52
C VAL A 98 -7.76 -12.02 -17.12
N ALA A 99 -8.20 -12.87 -18.06
CA ALA A 99 -8.94 -14.08 -17.72
C ALA A 99 -8.02 -15.13 -17.05
N GLN A 100 -6.78 -15.26 -17.54
CA GLN A 100 -5.73 -16.07 -16.91
C GLN A 100 -5.42 -15.54 -15.51
N LEU A 101 -5.07 -14.27 -15.39
CA LEU A 101 -4.82 -13.60 -14.11
C LEU A 101 -5.98 -13.80 -13.11
N ALA A 102 -7.22 -13.57 -13.53
CA ALA A 102 -8.42 -13.73 -12.70
C ALA A 102 -8.58 -15.16 -12.18
N TYR A 103 -8.36 -16.17 -13.02
CA TYR A 103 -8.47 -17.57 -12.62
C TYR A 103 -7.34 -17.97 -11.66
N HIS A 104 -6.11 -17.56 -11.93
CA HIS A 104 -4.96 -17.82 -11.07
C HIS A 104 -5.17 -17.20 -9.68
N ILE A 105 -5.60 -15.94 -9.58
CA ILE A 105 -5.91 -15.27 -8.31
C ILE A 105 -7.09 -15.94 -7.58
N ALA A 106 -8.15 -16.32 -8.29
CA ALA A 106 -9.31 -16.99 -7.70
C ALA A 106 -9.06 -18.46 -7.28
N THR A 107 -7.94 -19.06 -7.70
CA THR A 107 -7.55 -20.43 -7.32
C THR A 107 -6.32 -20.49 -6.42
N GLY A 108 -5.50 -19.44 -6.36
CA GLY A 108 -4.18 -19.47 -5.69
C GLY A 108 -3.12 -20.23 -6.48
N GLN A 109 -3.33 -20.46 -7.78
CA GLN A 109 -2.34 -21.09 -8.64
C GLN A 109 -1.31 -20.04 -9.10
N LYS A 110 -0.01 -20.34 -8.92
CA LYS A 110 1.10 -19.46 -9.34
C LYS A 110 0.92 -18.96 -10.77
N LEU A 111 1.14 -17.66 -11.00
CA LEU A 111 1.11 -17.08 -12.34
C LEU A 111 2.53 -17.13 -12.90
N TRP A 112 2.80 -18.14 -13.71
CA TRP A 112 4.17 -18.53 -14.05
C TRP A 112 4.94 -18.85 -12.75
N ASP A 113 6.09 -18.25 -12.51
CA ASP A 113 6.87 -18.44 -11.27
C ASP A 113 6.48 -17.48 -10.13
N TYR A 114 5.57 -16.52 -10.36
CA TYR A 114 5.10 -15.61 -9.32
C TYR A 114 4.08 -16.29 -8.40
N GLU A 115 4.27 -16.19 -7.08
CA GLU A 115 3.29 -16.64 -6.09
C GLU A 115 2.01 -15.79 -6.14
N VAL A 116 0.87 -16.41 -5.84
CA VAL A 116 -0.47 -15.80 -6.00
C VAL A 116 -1.31 -16.00 -4.75
N LYS A 117 -1.76 -14.90 -4.14
CA LYS A 117 -2.56 -14.93 -2.92
C LYS A 117 -4.03 -15.19 -3.25
N GLN A 118 -4.53 -16.38 -2.92
CA GLN A 118 -5.90 -16.77 -3.24
C GLN A 118 -6.90 -15.77 -2.66
N SER A 119 -7.71 -15.16 -3.53
CA SER A 119 -8.64 -14.10 -3.16
C SER A 119 -9.83 -14.04 -4.11
N THR A 120 -10.92 -13.39 -3.68
CA THR A 120 -12.11 -13.24 -4.52
C THR A 120 -11.86 -12.19 -5.61
N VAL A 121 -12.33 -12.50 -6.82
CA VAL A 121 -12.16 -11.73 -8.04
C VAL A 121 -13.51 -11.40 -8.65
N LEU A 122 -13.76 -10.13 -8.95
CA LEU A 122 -14.87 -9.71 -9.80
C LEU A 122 -14.35 -9.30 -11.18
N TYR A 123 -14.82 -9.96 -12.24
CA TYR A 123 -14.50 -9.61 -13.61
C TYR A 123 -15.74 -9.06 -14.32
N LEU A 124 -15.76 -7.73 -14.52
CA LEU A 124 -16.71 -7.03 -15.38
C LEU A 124 -16.32 -7.26 -16.87
N ALA A 125 -16.88 -8.30 -17.48
CA ALA A 125 -16.62 -8.71 -18.86
C ALA A 125 -17.61 -8.04 -19.84
N LEU A 126 -17.60 -6.70 -19.86
CA LEU A 126 -18.64 -5.84 -20.45
C LEU A 126 -18.65 -5.79 -22.00
N GLU A 127 -17.71 -6.46 -22.65
CA GLU A 127 -17.65 -6.66 -24.12
C GLU A 127 -18.08 -8.06 -24.59
N ASP A 128 -18.38 -8.99 -23.66
CA ASP A 128 -18.76 -10.36 -23.95
C ASP A 128 -20.23 -10.68 -23.67
N ASP A 129 -20.65 -11.87 -24.11
CA ASP A 129 -21.91 -12.50 -23.71
C ASP A 129 -21.61 -13.81 -22.96
N HIS A 130 -22.57 -14.30 -22.16
CA HIS A 130 -22.40 -15.53 -21.36
C HIS A 130 -21.91 -16.75 -22.18
N ARG A 131 -22.30 -16.86 -23.45
CA ARG A 131 -21.94 -17.98 -24.33
C ARG A 131 -20.50 -17.86 -24.84
N ARG A 132 -20.01 -16.65 -25.12
CA ARG A 132 -18.59 -16.39 -25.42
C ARG A 132 -17.72 -16.61 -24.19
N LEU A 133 -18.14 -16.08 -23.05
CA LEU A 133 -17.43 -16.15 -21.79
C LEU A 133 -17.29 -17.61 -21.33
N GLN A 134 -18.39 -18.37 -21.27
CA GLN A 134 -18.38 -19.80 -20.96
C GLN A 134 -17.46 -20.58 -21.90
N LYS A 135 -17.50 -20.33 -23.22
CA LYS A 135 -16.62 -20.98 -24.19
C LYS A 135 -15.14 -20.60 -24.02
N ARG A 136 -14.84 -19.34 -23.64
CA ARG A 136 -13.48 -18.88 -23.36
C ARG A 136 -12.93 -19.58 -22.11
N MET A 137 -13.64 -19.49 -21.00
CA MET A 137 -13.26 -20.11 -19.73
C MET A 137 -13.09 -21.63 -19.88
N CYS A 138 -14.04 -22.31 -20.53
CA CYS A 138 -13.98 -23.75 -20.78
C CYS A 138 -12.75 -24.18 -21.61
N ARG A 139 -12.37 -23.41 -22.65
CA ARG A 139 -11.14 -23.69 -23.41
C ARG A 139 -9.87 -23.37 -22.62
N MET A 140 -9.91 -22.40 -21.72
CA MET A 140 -8.74 -21.97 -20.96
C MET A 140 -8.43 -22.87 -19.78
N PHE A 141 -9.44 -23.23 -18.99
CA PHE A 141 -9.26 -23.87 -17.68
C PHE A 141 -9.99 -25.23 -17.54
N GLY A 142 -10.70 -25.67 -18.58
CA GLY A 142 -11.58 -26.83 -18.49
C GLY A 142 -12.93 -26.48 -17.84
N VAL A 143 -13.59 -27.48 -17.26
CA VAL A 143 -14.92 -27.33 -16.64
C VAL A 143 -14.86 -27.08 -15.13
N ASP A 144 -13.67 -27.15 -14.54
CA ASP A 144 -13.44 -27.04 -13.11
C ASP A 144 -13.46 -25.56 -12.66
N GLY A 145 -14.57 -25.18 -12.04
CA GLY A 145 -14.82 -23.83 -11.55
C GLY A 145 -14.23 -23.55 -10.16
N THR A 146 -14.17 -22.27 -9.79
CA THR A 146 -13.86 -21.80 -8.43
C THR A 146 -14.97 -20.89 -7.94
N ALA A 147 -15.31 -20.98 -6.66
CA ALA A 147 -16.30 -20.12 -6.01
C ALA A 147 -15.82 -18.67 -5.84
N ASN A 148 -14.52 -18.40 -6.03
CA ASN A 148 -13.92 -17.08 -5.88
C ASN A 148 -13.94 -16.21 -7.15
N LEU A 149 -14.34 -16.74 -8.32
CA LEU A 149 -14.32 -16.01 -9.58
C LEU A 149 -15.73 -15.62 -10.05
N HIS A 150 -16.07 -14.35 -9.86
CA HIS A 150 -17.37 -13.80 -10.20
C HIS A 150 -17.30 -13.02 -11.51
N PHE A 151 -18.36 -13.11 -12.31
CA PHE A 151 -18.47 -12.43 -13.60
C PHE A 151 -19.74 -11.58 -13.69
N ALA A 152 -19.62 -10.40 -14.29
CA ALA A 152 -20.77 -9.61 -14.74
C ALA A 152 -20.54 -9.11 -16.17
N ILE A 153 -21.50 -9.37 -17.06
CA ILE A 153 -21.47 -8.87 -18.46
C ILE A 153 -22.17 -7.50 -18.61
N THR A 154 -22.72 -6.97 -17.51
CA THR A 154 -23.43 -5.68 -17.44
C THR A 154 -23.15 -5.01 -16.10
N SER A 155 -22.97 -3.69 -16.10
CA SER A 155 -22.90 -2.85 -14.91
C SER A 155 -23.62 -1.52 -15.17
N LYS A 156 -23.86 -0.74 -14.11
CA LYS A 156 -24.04 0.71 -14.24
C LYS A 156 -22.74 1.37 -14.74
N LYS A 157 -22.81 2.67 -15.01
CA LYS A 157 -21.65 3.53 -15.27
C LYS A 157 -21.12 4.16 -13.98
N LEU A 158 -19.86 4.57 -14.01
CA LEU A 158 -19.21 5.39 -12.98
C LEU A 158 -20.05 6.65 -12.71
N GLY A 159 -20.23 7.04 -11.45
CA GLY A 159 -21.08 8.14 -11.00
C GLY A 159 -22.58 8.00 -11.31
N GLU A 160 -23.01 6.95 -12.03
CA GLU A 160 -24.40 6.52 -12.16
C GLU A 160 -24.70 5.35 -11.18
N GLY A 161 -23.78 5.11 -10.23
CA GLY A 161 -23.89 4.13 -9.15
C GLY A 161 -23.19 2.80 -9.39
N LEU A 162 -22.21 2.73 -10.30
CA LEU A 162 -21.29 1.59 -10.42
C LEU A 162 -20.56 1.36 -9.09
N GLU A 163 -20.15 2.44 -8.45
CA GLU A 163 -19.51 2.50 -7.14
C GLU A 163 -20.33 1.72 -6.10
N ASP A 164 -21.65 1.98 -6.00
CA ASP A 164 -22.55 1.22 -5.12
C ASP A 164 -22.54 -0.29 -5.44
N GLN A 165 -22.44 -0.68 -6.72
CA GLN A 165 -22.41 -2.11 -7.10
C GLN A 165 -21.09 -2.78 -6.76
N LEU A 166 -19.97 -2.05 -6.82
CA LEU A 166 -18.67 -2.56 -6.41
C LEU A 166 -18.60 -2.66 -4.88
N GLU A 167 -19.14 -1.69 -4.16
CA GLU A 167 -19.25 -1.71 -2.70
C GLU A 167 -20.16 -2.86 -2.22
N GLU A 168 -21.37 -2.98 -2.75
CA GLU A 168 -22.30 -4.08 -2.43
C GLU A 168 -21.70 -5.46 -2.76
N PHE A 169 -20.81 -5.57 -3.76
CA PHE A 169 -20.07 -6.79 -4.04
C PHE A 169 -18.97 -7.07 -3.00
N ILE A 170 -18.15 -6.07 -2.65
CA ILE A 170 -17.07 -6.22 -1.65
C ILE A 170 -17.65 -6.60 -0.29
N ASP A 171 -18.76 -5.98 0.13
CA ASP A 171 -19.42 -6.27 1.40
C ASP A 171 -20.00 -7.70 1.45
N LYS A 172 -20.46 -8.24 0.31
CA LYS A 172 -20.88 -9.65 0.18
C LYS A 172 -19.71 -10.62 0.06
N HIS A 173 -18.54 -10.15 -0.37
CA HIS A 173 -17.36 -10.95 -0.62
C HIS A 173 -16.11 -10.31 0.04
N PRO A 174 -15.96 -10.33 1.38
CA PRO A 174 -14.88 -9.61 2.08
C PRO A 174 -13.44 -10.06 1.75
N ASN A 175 -13.27 -11.22 1.10
CA ASN A 175 -11.99 -11.67 0.57
C ASN A 175 -11.70 -11.12 -0.85
N THR A 176 -12.48 -10.17 -1.35
CA THR A 176 -12.21 -9.49 -2.62
C THR A 176 -10.91 -8.70 -2.53
N ARG A 177 -9.97 -8.99 -3.42
CA ARG A 177 -8.71 -8.23 -3.52
C ARG A 177 -8.48 -7.61 -4.90
N ILE A 178 -9.15 -8.08 -5.94
CA ILE A 178 -9.05 -7.49 -7.29
C ILE A 178 -10.42 -7.43 -7.99
N ILE A 179 -10.67 -6.30 -8.65
CA ILE A 179 -11.80 -6.11 -9.56
C ILE A 179 -11.25 -5.70 -10.93
N ILE A 180 -11.73 -6.37 -11.98
CA ILE A 180 -11.24 -6.25 -13.37
C ILE A 180 -12.33 -5.64 -14.24
N ILE A 181 -11.99 -4.62 -15.04
CA ILE A 181 -12.93 -3.86 -15.86
C ILE A 181 -12.53 -3.94 -17.35
N ASP A 182 -13.19 -4.83 -18.11
CA ASP A 182 -12.95 -5.06 -19.55
C ASP A 182 -14.17 -4.58 -20.36
N THR A 183 -14.24 -3.32 -20.80
CA THR A 183 -13.20 -2.27 -20.79
C THR A 183 -13.65 -0.97 -20.13
N LEU A 184 -12.69 -0.08 -19.85
CA LEU A 184 -12.95 1.30 -19.40
C LEU A 184 -13.94 2.07 -20.29
N GLN A 185 -14.08 1.70 -21.57
CA GLN A 185 -15.00 2.38 -22.49
C GLN A 185 -16.47 2.10 -22.16
N LYS A 186 -16.77 1.01 -21.45
CA LYS A 186 -18.14 0.57 -21.13
C LYS A 186 -18.75 1.26 -19.91
N ILE A 187 -17.93 1.76 -18.99
CA ILE A 187 -18.37 2.32 -17.70
C ILE A 187 -18.42 3.85 -17.65
N ARG A 188 -18.13 4.55 -18.75
CA ARG A 188 -18.03 6.03 -18.77
C ARG A 188 -19.38 6.73 -18.75
N GLN A 189 -19.44 7.87 -18.06
CA GLN A 189 -20.49 8.87 -18.28
C GLN A 189 -20.34 9.54 -19.65
N GLY A 190 -21.47 10.04 -20.16
CA GLY A 190 -21.58 10.60 -21.51
C GLY A 190 -21.75 9.54 -22.60
N GLY A 191 -22.13 9.99 -23.80
CA GLY A 191 -22.32 9.15 -24.98
C GLY A 191 -21.49 9.64 -26.16
N ASN A 192 -20.76 8.70 -26.78
CA ASN A 192 -20.11 8.70 -28.11
C ASN A 192 -19.27 9.91 -28.61
N ASP A 193 -19.76 11.14 -28.52
CA ASP A 193 -19.37 12.20 -29.46
C ASP A 193 -18.20 13.10 -29.01
N THR A 194 -17.68 12.91 -27.79
CA THR A 194 -16.40 13.53 -27.37
C THR A 194 -15.53 12.57 -26.59
N TYR A 195 -14.63 11.85 -27.29
CA TYR A 195 -13.49 11.15 -26.69
C TYR A 195 -12.45 12.16 -26.17
N SER A 196 -12.73 12.79 -25.03
CA SER A 196 -11.82 13.73 -24.37
C SER A 196 -10.96 13.01 -23.33
N TYR A 197 -9.64 13.14 -23.44
CA TYR A 197 -8.68 12.55 -22.50
C TYR A 197 -8.85 13.06 -21.05
N ALA A 198 -9.50 14.21 -20.84
CA ALA A 198 -9.85 14.70 -19.51
C ALA A 198 -10.91 13.82 -18.81
N ASN A 199 -11.90 13.32 -19.55
CA ASN A 199 -12.92 12.40 -19.02
C ASN A 199 -12.29 11.04 -18.67
N ASP A 200 -11.38 10.54 -19.51
CA ASP A 200 -10.60 9.34 -19.21
C ASP A 200 -9.77 9.47 -17.93
N TYR A 201 -9.11 10.63 -17.73
CA TYR A 201 -8.34 10.94 -16.51
C TYR A 201 -9.23 11.03 -15.28
N GLU A 202 -10.36 11.74 -15.35
CA GLU A 202 -11.33 11.86 -14.26
C GLU A 202 -11.95 10.51 -13.88
N CYS A 203 -12.30 9.68 -14.87
CA CYS A 203 -12.79 8.32 -14.64
C CYS A 203 -11.77 7.47 -13.87
N VAL A 204 -10.50 7.46 -14.29
CA VAL A 204 -9.46 6.70 -13.59
C VAL A 204 -9.14 7.30 -12.21
N GLY A 205 -9.16 8.63 -12.06
CA GLY A 205 -8.96 9.29 -10.76
C GLY A 205 -10.09 9.00 -9.76
N ASN A 206 -11.33 8.83 -10.21
CA ASN A 206 -12.44 8.44 -9.35
C ASN A 206 -12.40 6.93 -9.00
N LEU A 207 -12.04 6.07 -9.96
CA LEU A 207 -11.77 4.65 -9.70
C LEU A 207 -10.60 4.48 -8.72
N LYS A 208 -9.53 5.28 -8.84
CA LYS A 208 -8.41 5.24 -7.90
C LYS A 208 -8.80 5.59 -6.48
N LYS A 209 -9.60 6.64 -6.26
CA LYS A 209 -10.14 6.95 -4.91
C LYS A 209 -10.87 5.75 -4.31
N PHE A 210 -11.67 5.03 -5.10
CA PHE A 210 -12.37 3.81 -4.66
C PHE A 210 -11.39 2.67 -4.32
N ALA A 211 -10.39 2.42 -5.17
CA ALA A 211 -9.33 1.42 -4.93
C ALA A 211 -8.55 1.71 -3.64
N ASP A 212 -8.15 2.97 -3.45
CA ASP A 212 -7.39 3.44 -2.28
C ASP A 212 -8.22 3.32 -1.00
N GLN A 213 -9.52 3.66 -1.04
CA GLN A 213 -10.47 3.58 0.08
C GLN A 213 -10.85 2.15 0.48
N LYS A 214 -10.89 1.21 -0.47
CA LYS A 214 -11.26 -0.20 -0.24
C LYS A 214 -10.06 -1.14 -0.13
N GLU A 215 -8.85 -0.63 -0.32
CA GLU A 215 -7.57 -1.38 -0.27
C GLU A 215 -7.53 -2.62 -1.19
N ILE A 216 -8.06 -2.45 -2.41
CA ILE A 216 -8.10 -3.49 -3.45
C ILE A 216 -7.33 -3.06 -4.71
N CYS A 217 -6.99 -4.01 -5.57
CA CYS A 217 -6.57 -3.74 -6.94
C CYS A 217 -7.77 -3.47 -7.87
N LEU A 218 -7.71 -2.40 -8.65
CA LEU A 218 -8.55 -2.21 -9.84
C LEU A 218 -7.71 -2.39 -11.09
N LEU A 219 -7.98 -3.43 -11.88
CA LEU A 219 -7.33 -3.66 -13.17
C LEU A 219 -8.23 -3.22 -14.33
N ILE A 220 -7.90 -2.08 -14.91
CA ILE A 220 -8.71 -1.36 -15.89
C ILE A 220 -8.17 -1.67 -17.30
N VAL A 221 -8.94 -2.38 -18.12
CA VAL A 221 -8.51 -2.68 -19.50
C VAL A 221 -8.82 -1.50 -20.42
N HIS A 222 -7.77 -0.97 -21.06
CA HIS A 222 -7.82 0.15 -21.99
C HIS A 222 -7.44 -0.28 -23.41
N HIS A 223 -8.09 0.31 -24.42
CA HIS A 223 -7.85 0.03 -25.84
C HIS A 223 -7.09 1.18 -26.50
N THR A 224 -5.78 1.02 -26.71
CA THR A 224 -4.95 2.06 -27.33
C THR A 224 -5.28 2.23 -28.82
N ARG A 225 -5.13 3.46 -29.31
CA ARG A 225 -5.27 3.79 -30.74
C ARG A 225 -4.01 3.39 -31.50
N LYS A 226 -4.12 3.24 -32.82
CA LYS A 226 -2.95 3.09 -33.70
C LYS A 226 -2.39 4.46 -34.07
N GLN A 227 -1.26 4.85 -33.49
CA GLN A 227 -0.34 5.80 -34.11
C GLN A 227 1.08 5.22 -34.08
N GLN A 228 1.86 5.49 -35.12
CA GLN A 228 3.27 5.11 -35.18
C GLN A 228 4.07 6.19 -34.45
N ALA A 229 4.75 5.81 -33.38
CA ALA A 229 5.72 6.63 -32.67
C ALA A 229 6.99 5.79 -32.46
N SER A 230 8.13 6.46 -32.27
CA SER A 230 9.43 5.80 -32.10
C SER A 230 9.64 5.20 -30.71
N ASP A 231 8.93 5.71 -29.70
CA ASP A 231 9.00 5.19 -28.33
C ASP A 231 7.77 4.34 -27.97
N LYS A 232 7.99 3.30 -27.16
CA LYS A 232 6.95 2.34 -26.73
C LYS A 232 5.91 3.00 -25.83
N PHE A 233 6.30 4.03 -25.09
CA PHE A 233 5.41 4.85 -24.27
C PHE A 233 4.80 6.05 -25.03
N ASP A 234 5.25 6.36 -26.25
CA ASP A 234 4.69 7.43 -27.11
C ASP A 234 3.66 6.92 -28.15
N MET A 235 3.63 5.62 -28.48
CA MET A 235 2.49 5.01 -29.21
C MET A 235 1.16 5.11 -28.45
N ILE A 236 1.26 5.60 -27.22
CA ILE A 236 0.26 5.80 -26.18
C ILE A 236 -0.13 7.30 -26.12
N SER A 237 0.13 8.09 -27.18
CA SER A 237 -0.26 9.49 -27.34
C SER A 237 -1.75 9.75 -27.04
N GLY A 238 -2.02 10.34 -25.86
CA GLY A 238 -3.36 10.54 -25.27
C GLY A 238 -3.67 9.70 -24.02
N THR A 239 -2.88 8.65 -23.76
CA THR A 239 -3.00 7.76 -22.59
C THR A 239 -1.98 8.10 -21.50
N THR A 240 -0.93 8.89 -21.80
CA THR A 240 0.11 9.32 -20.85
C THR A 240 -0.45 9.96 -19.57
N GLY A 241 -1.48 10.82 -19.69
CA GLY A 241 -2.17 11.36 -18.52
C GLY A 241 -2.91 10.29 -17.71
N ILE A 242 -3.55 9.33 -18.39
CA ILE A 242 -4.30 8.24 -17.75
C ILE A 242 -3.33 7.31 -16.99
N LEU A 243 -2.16 7.01 -17.58
CA LEU A 243 -1.06 6.28 -16.93
C LEU A 243 -0.53 7.02 -15.69
N GLY A 244 -0.30 8.33 -15.78
CA GLY A 244 0.14 9.14 -14.64
C GLY A 244 -0.88 9.23 -13.49
N CYS A 245 -2.16 8.94 -13.75
CA CYS A 245 -3.19 8.85 -12.71
C CYS A 245 -3.17 7.50 -11.95
N ALA A 246 -2.68 6.45 -12.60
CA ALA A 246 -2.59 5.11 -12.03
C ALA A 246 -1.37 4.91 -11.11
N ASP A 247 -1.36 3.78 -10.41
CA ASP A 247 -0.26 3.32 -9.57
C ASP A 247 0.68 2.38 -10.35
N GLY A 248 0.14 1.65 -11.32
CA GLY A 248 0.90 0.84 -12.26
C GLY A 248 0.23 0.68 -13.62
N ALA A 249 0.97 0.12 -14.57
CA ALA A 249 0.45 -0.17 -15.89
C ALA A 249 1.12 -1.38 -16.55
N PHE A 250 0.32 -2.04 -17.39
CA PHE A 250 0.66 -3.19 -18.19
C PHE A 250 0.42 -2.84 -19.66
N ILE A 251 1.44 -2.94 -20.51
CA ILE A 251 1.35 -2.60 -21.93
C ILE A 251 1.58 -3.88 -22.73
N LEU A 252 0.49 -4.50 -23.19
CA LEU A 252 0.56 -5.75 -23.95
C LEU A 252 0.68 -5.44 -25.46
N GLN A 253 1.84 -5.75 -26.04
CA GLN A 253 2.19 -5.48 -27.44
C GLN A 253 2.51 -6.76 -28.22
N LYS A 254 2.45 -6.68 -29.55
CA LYS A 254 2.90 -7.72 -30.49
C LYS A 254 3.44 -7.02 -31.74
N GLU A 255 4.56 -7.48 -32.28
CA GLU A 255 5.13 -6.90 -33.51
C GLU A 255 4.14 -6.97 -34.68
N LYS A 256 3.56 -8.15 -34.93
CA LYS A 256 2.47 -8.34 -35.88
C LYS A 256 1.29 -9.01 -35.18
N ARG A 257 0.08 -8.72 -35.68
CA ARG A 257 -1.17 -9.27 -35.11
C ARG A 257 -1.21 -10.80 -35.10
N THR A 258 -0.57 -11.42 -36.07
CA THR A 258 -0.51 -12.86 -36.34
C THR A 258 0.40 -13.66 -35.42
N ASP A 259 1.36 -13.02 -34.74
CA ASP A 259 2.48 -13.73 -34.14
C ASP A 259 2.05 -14.55 -32.91
N SER A 260 2.81 -15.58 -32.53
CA SER A 260 2.62 -16.28 -31.26
C SER A 260 3.24 -15.53 -30.08
N THR A 261 4.18 -14.62 -30.31
CA THR A 261 4.85 -13.84 -29.26
C THR A 261 4.12 -12.53 -28.93
N ALA A 262 4.35 -12.04 -27.72
CA ALA A 262 3.97 -10.72 -27.23
C ALA A 262 5.04 -10.20 -26.25
N THR A 263 5.12 -8.89 -26.06
CA THR A 263 5.79 -8.29 -24.91
C THR A 263 4.74 -7.70 -23.97
N LEU A 264 4.98 -7.87 -22.67
CA LEU A 264 4.24 -7.20 -21.60
C LEU A 264 5.23 -6.27 -20.90
N ASP A 265 5.19 -4.99 -21.29
CA ASP A 265 5.97 -3.94 -20.60
C ASP A 265 5.19 -3.55 -19.33
N ILE A 266 5.86 -3.51 -18.18
CA ILE A 266 5.27 -3.33 -16.84
C ILE A 266 5.97 -2.13 -16.19
N VAL A 267 5.19 -1.19 -15.68
CA VAL A 267 5.69 -0.03 -14.94
C VAL A 267 4.85 0.23 -13.69
N GLY A 268 5.39 0.90 -12.68
CA GLY A 268 4.61 1.32 -11.51
C GLY A 268 5.38 2.13 -10.48
N ARG A 269 4.67 2.57 -9.44
CA ARG A 269 5.24 3.34 -8.32
C ARG A 269 5.94 2.44 -7.31
N ASP A 270 5.31 1.31 -7.02
CA ASP A 270 5.63 0.41 -5.90
C ASP A 270 6.25 -0.92 -6.37
N GLN A 271 6.58 -1.02 -7.66
CA GLN A 271 7.16 -2.20 -8.31
C GLN A 271 8.22 -1.78 -9.32
N CYS A 272 9.29 -2.57 -9.46
CA CYS A 272 10.31 -2.31 -10.49
C CYS A 272 9.73 -2.42 -11.90
N ASP A 273 10.17 -1.53 -12.79
CA ASP A 273 9.93 -1.63 -14.22
C ASP A 273 10.43 -2.98 -14.73
N GLN A 274 9.54 -3.75 -15.34
CA GLN A 274 9.78 -5.10 -15.82
C GLN A 274 9.33 -5.23 -17.28
N LYS A 275 9.93 -6.16 -18.00
CA LYS A 275 9.55 -6.43 -19.37
C LYS A 275 9.58 -7.92 -19.64
N LEU A 276 8.39 -8.50 -19.79
CA LEU A 276 8.19 -9.94 -19.94
C LEU A 276 7.94 -10.30 -21.40
N TYR A 277 8.63 -11.33 -21.87
CA TYR A 277 8.41 -11.94 -23.17
C TYR A 277 7.44 -13.12 -23.00
N LEU A 278 6.32 -13.08 -23.71
CA LEU A 278 5.20 -14.01 -23.55
C LEU A 278 4.95 -14.78 -24.85
N VAL A 279 4.75 -16.09 -24.73
CA VAL A 279 4.42 -16.99 -25.84
C VAL A 279 2.97 -17.45 -25.72
N ARG A 280 2.26 -17.48 -26.85
CA ARG A 280 0.84 -17.80 -26.91
C ARG A 280 0.61 -19.30 -26.96
N ASN A 281 0.13 -19.86 -25.86
CA ASN A 281 -0.36 -21.23 -25.82
C ASN A 281 -1.55 -21.40 -26.78
N GLN A 282 -1.41 -22.17 -27.85
CA GLN A 282 -2.50 -22.31 -28.84
C GLN A 282 -3.62 -23.23 -28.35
N GLU A 283 -3.36 -24.16 -27.45
CA GLU A 283 -4.36 -25.08 -26.92
C GLU A 283 -5.25 -24.35 -25.90
N LYS A 284 -4.65 -24.01 -24.76
CA LYS A 284 -5.32 -23.36 -23.61
C LYS A 284 -5.55 -21.87 -23.77
N LEU A 285 -5.02 -21.21 -24.81
CA LEU A 285 -5.16 -19.76 -24.97
C LEU A 285 -4.63 -18.95 -23.77
N PHE A 286 -3.60 -19.47 -23.10
CA PHE A 286 -2.77 -18.76 -22.13
C PHE A 286 -1.71 -17.90 -22.80
N TRP A 287 -1.15 -16.98 -22.03
CA TRP A 287 0.17 -16.44 -22.25
C TRP A 287 1.12 -17.16 -21.29
N ASP A 288 2.08 -17.88 -21.83
CA ASP A 288 3.12 -18.58 -21.08
C ASP A 288 4.37 -17.66 -21.05
N LEU A 289 5.07 -17.58 -19.92
CA LEU A 289 6.29 -16.77 -19.79
C LEU A 289 7.46 -17.48 -20.46
N ASP A 290 8.22 -16.75 -21.28
CA ASP A 290 9.43 -17.23 -21.95
C ASP A 290 10.68 -16.74 -21.21
N HIS A 291 10.79 -15.42 -21.00
CA HIS A 291 11.80 -14.81 -20.12
C HIS A 291 11.41 -13.37 -19.71
N ALA A 292 12.09 -12.85 -18.69
CA ALA A 292 12.13 -11.42 -18.38
C ALA A 292 13.42 -10.79 -18.96
N GLU A 293 13.35 -9.53 -19.40
CA GLU A 293 14.54 -8.81 -19.93
C GLU A 293 15.52 -8.39 -18.82
N THR A 294 14.99 -8.16 -17.62
CA THR A 294 15.75 -7.72 -16.43
C THR A 294 15.36 -8.61 -15.27
N GLU A 295 16.34 -9.07 -14.49
CA GLU A 295 16.06 -9.64 -13.16
C GLU A 295 15.50 -8.55 -12.24
N LEU A 296 14.53 -8.90 -11.40
CA LEU A 296 14.00 -8.01 -10.37
C LEU A 296 15.13 -7.52 -9.45
N TRP A 297 15.35 -6.20 -9.38
CA TRP A 297 16.30 -5.65 -8.43
C TRP A 297 15.80 -5.89 -7.00
N LYS A 298 16.41 -6.83 -6.31
CA LYS A 298 16.18 -7.07 -4.89
C LYS A 298 17.08 -6.15 -4.09
N SER A 299 16.49 -5.31 -3.24
CA SER A 299 17.25 -4.54 -2.26
C SER A 299 18.08 -5.51 -1.39
N PRO A 300 19.35 -5.19 -1.06
CA PRO A 300 20.06 -5.95 -0.06
C PRO A 300 19.27 -5.90 1.26
N PRO A 301 19.10 -7.03 1.98
CA PRO A 301 18.35 -7.07 3.23
C PRO A 301 19.02 -6.19 4.30
N ASP A 302 18.23 -5.41 5.05
CA ASP A 302 18.77 -4.52 6.08
C ASP A 302 19.43 -5.36 7.20
N PRO A 303 20.68 -5.05 7.62
CA PRO A 303 21.37 -5.78 8.69
C PRO A 303 20.62 -5.87 10.03
N ILE A 304 19.66 -4.98 10.30
CA ILE A 304 18.80 -5.06 11.48
C ILE A 304 17.73 -6.16 11.31
N VAL A 305 17.14 -6.29 10.12
CA VAL A 305 16.13 -7.32 9.81
C VAL A 305 16.77 -8.70 9.97
N LEU A 306 17.95 -8.92 9.38
CA LEU A 306 18.69 -10.18 9.52
C LEU A 306 19.02 -10.50 10.98
N LYS A 307 19.55 -9.53 11.74
CA LYS A 307 19.87 -9.72 13.17
C LYS A 307 18.64 -10.04 14.03
N ILE A 308 17.44 -9.63 13.63
CA ILE A 308 16.20 -9.96 14.34
C ILE A 308 15.69 -11.34 13.93
N ALA A 309 15.81 -11.71 12.65
CA ALA A 309 15.52 -13.06 12.17
C ALA A 309 16.43 -14.13 12.82
N ASP A 310 17.71 -13.82 13.04
CA ASP A 310 18.66 -14.67 13.78
C ASP A 310 18.31 -14.79 15.28
N PHE A 311 17.51 -13.88 15.84
CA PHE A 311 17.22 -13.76 17.28
C PHE A 311 15.81 -14.24 17.69
N ILE A 312 14.84 -14.10 16.79
CA ILE A 312 13.45 -14.53 16.97
C ILE A 312 13.25 -15.84 16.20
N THR A 313 13.37 -16.95 16.91
CA THR A 313 13.36 -18.31 16.33
C THR A 313 12.24 -19.15 16.94
N ASN A 314 12.02 -20.38 16.45
CA ASN A 314 11.05 -21.31 17.06
C ASN A 314 11.36 -21.65 18.54
N GLU A 315 12.60 -21.47 19.00
CA GLU A 315 12.99 -21.65 20.41
C GLU A 315 12.73 -20.39 21.26
N ASN A 316 12.72 -19.21 20.62
CA ASN A 316 12.46 -17.92 21.24
C ASN A 316 11.44 -17.11 20.39
N PRO A 317 10.17 -17.57 20.29
CA PRO A 317 9.23 -17.04 19.30
C PRO A 317 8.62 -15.68 19.68
N LYS A 318 8.87 -15.16 20.89
CA LYS A 318 8.35 -13.85 21.32
C LYS A 318 9.38 -13.11 22.17
N TRP A 319 9.61 -11.84 21.86
CA TRP A 319 10.45 -10.94 22.65
C TRP A 319 9.71 -9.63 22.95
N SER A 320 9.97 -9.02 24.09
CA SER A 320 9.37 -7.75 24.49
C SER A 320 10.26 -6.99 25.45
N GLY A 321 10.63 -5.75 25.10
CA GLY A 321 11.60 -4.95 25.85
C GLY A 321 11.71 -3.51 25.37
N THR A 322 12.74 -2.79 25.82
CA THR A 322 13.05 -1.43 25.36
C THR A 322 14.01 -1.42 24.17
N ALA A 323 14.03 -0.32 23.41
CA ALA A 323 14.97 -0.16 22.30
C ALA A 323 16.45 -0.18 22.75
N SER A 324 16.75 0.17 24.01
CA SER A 324 18.10 0.09 24.58
C SER A 324 18.53 -1.36 24.81
N GLU A 325 17.67 -2.19 25.42
CA GLU A 325 17.91 -3.62 25.57
C GLU A 325 18.14 -4.30 24.21
N LEU A 326 17.35 -3.94 23.20
CA LEU A 326 17.49 -4.49 21.84
C LEU A 326 18.84 -4.13 21.20
N VAL A 327 19.31 -2.89 21.38
CA VAL A 327 20.62 -2.42 20.91
C VAL A 327 21.78 -3.18 21.58
N GLU A 328 21.69 -3.42 22.89
CA GLU A 328 22.70 -4.17 23.65
C GLU A 328 22.72 -5.66 23.26
N ILE A 329 21.56 -6.31 23.17
CA ILE A 329 21.42 -7.73 22.81
C ILE A 329 21.94 -7.98 21.38
N LEU A 330 21.46 -7.22 20.40
CA LEU A 330 21.81 -7.39 18.99
C LEU A 330 23.14 -6.72 18.61
N LYS A 331 23.79 -6.02 19.56
CA LYS A 331 25.05 -5.28 19.37
C LYS A 331 24.98 -4.38 18.12
N LEU A 332 24.04 -3.45 18.14
CA LEU A 332 23.82 -2.48 17.06
C LEU A 332 24.64 -1.22 17.32
N ASP A 333 25.44 -0.79 16.34
CA ASP A 333 26.19 0.48 16.38
C ASP A 333 25.29 1.66 15.99
N ILE A 334 24.10 1.73 16.59
CA ILE A 334 23.00 2.64 16.23
C ILE A 334 22.25 3.07 17.49
N PRO A 335 22.00 4.37 17.72
CA PRO A 335 21.23 4.84 18.88
C PRO A 335 19.80 4.26 18.98
N PRO A 336 19.29 3.94 20.18
CA PRO A 336 17.97 3.30 20.37
C PRO A 336 16.77 4.01 19.73
N ASN A 337 16.78 5.35 19.68
CA ASN A 337 15.75 6.14 19.01
C ASN A 337 15.77 5.97 17.48
N ILE A 338 16.96 5.84 16.88
CA ILE A 338 17.13 5.57 15.46
C ILE A 338 16.76 4.11 15.13
N VAL A 339 17.11 3.16 16.00
CA VAL A 339 16.67 1.75 15.84
C VAL A 339 15.15 1.66 15.81
N THR A 340 14.45 2.30 16.75
CA THR A 340 12.97 2.32 16.76
C THR A 340 12.40 2.86 15.43
N LYS A 341 12.91 4.00 14.94
CA LYS A 341 12.47 4.59 13.68
C LYS A 341 12.80 3.74 12.46
N LYS A 342 13.92 3.01 12.47
CA LYS A 342 14.23 2.01 11.44
C LYS A 342 13.27 0.82 11.48
N LEU A 343 12.96 0.28 12.66
CA LEU A 343 12.03 -0.84 12.83
C LEU A 343 10.61 -0.50 12.37
N ASN A 344 10.19 0.75 12.58
CA ASN A 344 8.94 1.26 12.02
C ASN A 344 8.89 1.22 10.49
N ILE A 345 10.02 1.40 9.80
CA ILE A 345 10.13 1.36 8.33
C ILE A 345 10.23 -0.09 7.82
N VAL A 346 11.03 -0.95 8.46
CA VAL A 346 11.25 -2.35 8.03
C VAL A 346 10.26 -3.35 8.64
N ALA A 347 9.16 -2.86 9.21
CA ALA A 347 8.15 -3.67 9.89
C ALA A 347 7.55 -4.75 8.98
N THR A 348 7.23 -4.38 7.74
CA THR A 348 6.65 -5.33 6.78
C THR A 348 7.67 -6.35 6.28
N ASN A 349 8.96 -6.00 6.17
CA ASN A 349 10.01 -6.98 5.83
C ASN A 349 10.10 -8.09 6.88
N LEU A 350 10.02 -7.73 8.16
CA LEU A 350 10.00 -8.72 9.24
C LEU A 350 8.76 -9.63 9.13
N GLU A 351 7.57 -9.08 8.87
CA GLU A 351 6.32 -9.88 8.80
C GLU A 351 6.23 -10.72 7.50
N ASN A 352 6.73 -10.21 6.36
CA ASN A 352 6.68 -10.91 5.05
C ASN A 352 7.84 -11.89 4.84
N ASP A 353 9.09 -11.45 5.05
CA ASP A 353 10.29 -12.24 4.69
C ASP A 353 10.61 -13.32 5.75
N PHE A 354 10.17 -13.11 7.00
CA PHE A 354 10.52 -13.97 8.15
C PHE A 354 9.33 -14.36 9.04
N GLY A 355 8.11 -13.85 8.79
CA GLY A 355 6.94 -14.13 9.63
C GLY A 355 6.96 -13.48 11.01
N ILE A 356 7.82 -12.48 11.25
CA ILE A 356 8.01 -11.82 12.54
C ILE A 356 7.19 -10.53 12.58
N ARG A 357 6.10 -10.52 13.36
CA ARG A 357 5.33 -9.31 13.63
C ARG A 357 6.11 -8.37 14.55
N TYR A 358 6.24 -7.11 14.16
CA TYR A 358 6.74 -6.02 14.99
C TYR A 358 5.59 -5.12 15.48
N GLU A 359 5.64 -4.75 16.77
CA GLU A 359 4.78 -3.69 17.32
C GLU A 359 5.57 -2.77 18.27
N SER A 360 5.34 -1.46 18.18
CA SER A 360 5.90 -0.46 19.10
C SER A 360 4.78 0.26 19.85
N ASN A 361 4.69 0.03 21.16
CA ASN A 361 3.69 0.62 22.05
C ASN A 361 4.31 1.69 22.96
N ARG A 362 3.69 2.87 23.08
CA ARG A 362 4.17 3.98 23.92
C ARG A 362 3.72 3.79 25.37
N ILE A 363 4.67 3.62 26.28
CA ILE A 363 4.46 3.42 27.72
C ILE A 363 4.92 4.66 28.51
N HIS A 364 4.73 4.65 29.83
CA HIS A 364 5.11 5.79 30.68
C HIS A 364 6.62 6.09 30.67
N ASP A 365 7.46 5.06 30.54
CA ASP A 365 8.92 5.17 30.60
C ASP A 365 9.60 5.12 29.21
N GLY A 366 8.85 5.16 28.11
CA GLY A 366 9.41 5.16 26.74
C GLY A 366 8.54 4.49 25.68
N ARG A 367 9.17 3.83 24.70
CA ARG A 367 8.53 2.87 23.79
C ARG A 367 8.94 1.45 24.18
N ARG A 368 7.96 0.56 24.20
CA ARG A 368 8.13 -0.88 24.35
C ARG A 368 7.97 -1.54 22.99
N ILE A 369 8.99 -2.27 22.57
CA ILE A 369 9.01 -3.03 21.33
C ILE A 369 8.59 -4.46 21.64
N ASN A 370 7.73 -5.04 20.80
CA ASN A 370 7.36 -6.44 20.80
C ASN A 370 7.77 -7.06 19.45
N PHE A 371 8.27 -8.29 19.49
CA PHE A 371 8.39 -9.18 18.34
C PHE A 371 7.62 -10.47 18.62
N GLU A 372 6.88 -10.96 17.63
CA GLU A 372 6.14 -12.23 17.69
C GLU A 372 6.29 -12.98 16.37
N LEU A 373 6.87 -14.18 16.43
CA LEU A 373 6.93 -15.12 15.32
C LEU A 373 5.52 -15.68 15.07
N ILE A 374 4.95 -15.36 13.92
CA ILE A 374 3.69 -15.90 13.46
C ILE A 374 3.98 -17.30 12.92
N SER A 375 3.50 -18.33 13.61
CA SER A 375 3.42 -19.66 13.02
C SER A 375 2.51 -19.60 11.79
N SER A 376 3.00 -19.98 10.62
CA SER A 376 2.19 -20.12 9.42
C SER A 376 1.17 -21.25 9.60
N GLU A 377 -0.08 -20.86 9.88
CA GLU A 377 -1.22 -21.76 9.69
C GLU A 377 -1.37 -22.07 8.19
N ALA A 378 -1.75 -23.32 7.89
CA ALA A 378 -1.52 -23.99 6.59
C ALA A 378 -2.69 -23.92 5.61
#